data_AF-U4LV61-F1
#
_entry.id   AF-U4LV61-F1
#
_cell.length_a   1.000
_cell.length_b   1.000
_cell.length_c   1.000
_cell.angle_alpha   90.00
_cell.angle_beta   90.00
_cell.angle_gamma   90.00
#
_symmetry.space_group_name_H-M   'P 1'
#
loop_
_entity.id
_entity.type
_entity.pdbx_description
1 polymer ?
#
loop_
_entity_poly.entity_id
_entity_poly.type
_entity_poly.pdbx_seq_one_letter_code
_entity_poly.pdbx_strand_id
1 'polypeptide(L)'
;MASLSDREAKACESNPIRDALDAFRLDFRSKFDSVDLKDITDRFIKQLLAKLHPLSATMQLPSRQSPQSLFDDLSGLFPRFSSGPLNVEGTALLLEKVINQAPDHDIWCAVYDLVTPTTPPITPRVTISSVPDTPHSFGSGTVHNTDEGRKYMDAVIENEMKHHIHLDLLEFFTAFFDSVNGLPHLVDVVFARCWLCDSYMDSKPPAQPLLESLTSDSQL
;
A
#
# COMPACT_ATOMS: atom_id res chain seq x y z
N MET A 1 -3.17 13.14 -2.60
CA MET A 1 -4.62 13.37 -2.46
C MET A 1 -5.13 14.03 -3.71
N ALA A 2 -6.08 13.40 -4.38
CA ALA A 2 -6.89 14.02 -5.42
C ALA A 2 -7.53 15.33 -4.92
N SER A 3 -7.48 16.40 -5.71
CA SER A 3 -8.33 17.59 -5.55
C SER A 3 -9.34 17.63 -6.70
N LEU A 4 -10.55 18.13 -6.43
CA LEU A 4 -11.58 18.33 -7.46
C LEU A 4 -11.35 19.68 -8.16
N SER A 5 -11.52 19.71 -9.48
CA SER A 5 -11.64 20.94 -10.26
C SER A 5 -12.96 21.66 -9.99
N ASP A 6 -13.05 22.95 -10.32
CA ASP A 6 -14.27 23.76 -10.12
C ASP A 6 -15.51 23.16 -10.80
N ARG A 7 -15.33 22.48 -11.93
CA ARG A 7 -16.42 21.79 -12.65
C ARG A 7 -16.89 20.54 -11.91
N GLU A 8 -15.96 19.77 -11.36
CA GLU A 8 -16.27 18.58 -10.55
C GLU A 8 -16.92 18.97 -9.23
N ALA A 9 -16.40 19.99 -8.55
CA ALA A 9 -17.00 20.53 -7.33
C ALA A 9 -18.45 20.97 -7.56
N LYS A 10 -18.72 21.68 -8.66
CA LYS A 10 -20.09 22.09 -9.02
C LYS A 10 -21.00 20.90 -9.36
N ALA A 11 -20.48 19.85 -9.97
CA ALA A 11 -21.22 18.62 -10.22
C ALA A 11 -21.55 17.88 -8.92
N CYS A 12 -20.62 17.84 -7.96
CA CYS A 12 -20.84 17.30 -6.63
C CYS A 12 -21.88 18.12 -5.84
N GLU A 13 -21.80 19.45 -5.88
CA GLU A 13 -22.78 20.35 -5.24
C GLU A 13 -24.19 20.18 -5.84
N SER A 14 -24.27 19.93 -7.15
CA SER A 14 -25.54 19.71 -7.85
C SER A 14 -26.14 18.33 -7.60
N ASN A 15 -25.32 17.35 -7.16
CA ASN A 15 -25.72 15.97 -6.92
C ASN A 15 -25.15 15.47 -5.58
N PRO A 16 -25.55 16.08 -4.46
CA PRO A 16 -25.03 15.72 -3.15
C PRO A 16 -25.42 14.29 -2.78
N ILE A 17 -24.52 13.59 -2.09
CA ILE A 17 -24.72 12.24 -1.57
C ILE A 17 -25.84 12.23 -0.51
N ARG A 18 -25.94 13.31 0.28
CA ARG A 18 -26.97 13.50 1.32
C ARG A 18 -27.08 12.27 2.25
N ASP A 19 -28.31 11.84 2.51
CA ASP A 19 -28.73 10.72 3.33
C ASP A 19 -28.64 9.36 2.61
N ALA A 20 -28.19 9.33 1.33
CA ALA A 20 -28.11 8.10 0.55
C ALA A 20 -27.21 7.02 1.18
N LEU A 21 -26.25 7.43 2.03
CA LEU A 21 -25.35 6.54 2.76
C LEU A 21 -25.76 6.30 4.21
N ASP A 22 -26.86 6.87 4.72
CA ASP A 22 -27.24 6.74 6.13
C ASP A 22 -27.63 5.31 6.51
N ALA A 23 -28.37 4.63 5.63
CA ALA A 23 -28.69 3.22 5.81
C ALA A 23 -27.43 2.34 5.84
N PHE A 24 -26.43 2.67 5.00
CA PHE A 24 -25.14 1.98 5.00
C PHE A 24 -24.37 2.22 6.31
N ARG A 25 -24.31 3.47 6.79
CA ARG A 25 -23.65 3.85 8.05
C ARG A 25 -24.27 3.12 9.25
N LEU A 26 -25.60 3.00 9.28
CA LEU A 26 -26.32 2.28 10.34
C LEU A 26 -26.00 0.78 10.30
N ASP A 27 -26.01 0.16 9.11
CA ASP A 27 -25.70 -1.25 8.95
C ASP A 27 -24.26 -1.56 9.37
N PHE A 28 -23.31 -0.71 8.97
CA PHE A 28 -21.90 -0.81 9.34
C PHE A 28 -21.71 -0.79 10.86
N ARG A 29 -22.25 0.23 11.54
CA ARG A 29 -22.13 0.37 13.01
C ARG A 29 -22.73 -0.80 13.77
N SER A 30 -23.82 -1.40 13.26
CA SER A 30 -24.48 -2.52 13.95
C SER A 30 -23.71 -3.84 13.88
N LYS A 31 -22.83 -4.01 12.88
CA LYS A 31 -22.15 -5.29 12.59
C LYS A 31 -20.65 -5.26 12.85
N PHE A 32 -20.07 -4.07 13.03
CA PHE A 32 -18.63 -3.90 13.20
C PHE A 32 -18.06 -4.67 14.41
N ASP A 33 -18.82 -4.77 15.51
CA ASP A 33 -18.36 -5.41 16.75
C ASP A 33 -18.36 -6.95 16.72
N SER A 34 -18.83 -7.59 15.64
CA SER A 34 -19.24 -9.00 15.65
C SER A 34 -18.43 -9.95 14.75
N VAL A 35 -17.60 -9.45 13.83
CA VAL A 35 -17.02 -10.27 12.74
C VAL A 35 -15.54 -9.94 12.46
N ASP A 36 -14.83 -10.88 11.83
CA ASP A 36 -13.46 -10.74 11.33
C ASP A 36 -13.32 -9.55 10.34
N LEU A 37 -12.33 -8.69 10.58
CA LEU A 37 -12.15 -7.39 9.91
C LEU A 37 -12.07 -7.52 8.38
N LYS A 38 -11.43 -8.59 7.88
CA LYS A 38 -11.21 -8.75 6.43
C LYS A 38 -12.49 -9.08 5.65
N ASP A 39 -13.33 -9.96 6.20
CA ASP A 39 -14.59 -10.39 5.56
C ASP A 39 -15.67 -9.29 5.66
N ILE A 40 -15.62 -8.50 6.75
CA ILE A 40 -16.35 -7.24 6.90
C ILE A 40 -15.98 -6.28 5.76
N THR A 41 -14.69 -5.96 5.59
CA THR A 41 -14.25 -4.92 4.65
C THR A 41 -14.69 -5.23 3.21
N ASP A 42 -14.55 -6.47 2.74
CA ASP A 42 -14.94 -6.86 1.38
C ASP A 42 -16.46 -6.76 1.15
N ARG A 43 -17.27 -7.19 2.13
CA ARG A 43 -18.73 -7.06 2.07
C ARG A 43 -19.16 -5.60 2.05
N PHE A 44 -18.62 -4.78 2.96
CA PHE A 44 -19.03 -3.39 3.09
C PHE A 44 -18.56 -2.54 1.91
N ILE A 45 -17.37 -2.79 1.35
CA ILE A 45 -16.94 -2.04 0.16
C ILE A 45 -17.84 -2.36 -1.04
N LYS A 46 -18.24 -3.62 -1.24
CA LYS A 46 -19.19 -3.99 -2.30
C LYS A 46 -20.52 -3.28 -2.16
N GLN A 47 -21.05 -3.24 -0.93
CA GLN A 47 -22.30 -2.53 -0.63
C GLN A 47 -22.16 -1.02 -0.84
N LEU A 48 -21.03 -0.43 -0.40
CA LEU A 48 -20.76 0.98 -0.56
C LEU A 48 -20.66 1.36 -2.05
N LEU A 49 -19.88 0.62 -2.83
CA LEU A 49 -19.76 0.88 -4.28
C LEU A 49 -21.10 0.67 -4.99
N ALA A 50 -21.90 -0.32 -4.61
CA ALA A 50 -23.25 -0.51 -5.15
C ALA A 50 -24.21 0.64 -4.82
N LYS A 51 -23.97 1.40 -3.75
CA LYS A 51 -24.73 2.60 -3.40
C LYS A 51 -24.22 3.86 -4.11
N LEU A 52 -22.91 3.99 -4.27
CA LEU A 52 -22.27 5.13 -4.94
C LEU A 52 -22.44 5.08 -6.45
N HIS A 53 -22.32 3.89 -7.06
CA HIS A 53 -22.36 3.68 -8.51
C HIS A 53 -23.58 4.30 -9.22
N PRO A 54 -24.84 4.12 -8.76
CA PRO A 54 -26.01 4.67 -9.44
C PRO A 54 -26.26 6.17 -9.20
N LEU A 55 -25.42 6.85 -8.42
CA LEU A 55 -25.61 8.28 -8.15
C LEU A 55 -25.38 9.10 -9.42
N SER A 56 -26.24 10.08 -9.71
CA SER A 56 -26.09 10.94 -10.90
C SER A 56 -24.75 11.67 -10.97
N ALA A 57 -24.10 11.90 -9.82
CA ALA A 57 -22.75 12.43 -9.73
C ALA A 57 -21.73 11.58 -10.51
N THR A 58 -21.81 10.24 -10.48
CA THR A 58 -20.82 9.37 -11.16
C THR A 58 -20.89 9.48 -12.67
N MET A 59 -22.06 9.80 -13.23
CA MET A 59 -22.24 10.04 -14.67
C MET A 59 -21.80 11.43 -15.11
N GLN A 60 -21.79 12.41 -14.20
CA GLN A 60 -21.41 13.80 -14.50
C GLN A 60 -19.92 14.05 -14.23
N LEU A 61 -19.33 13.28 -13.33
CA LEU A 61 -17.92 13.34 -12.98
C LEU A 61 -17.07 12.65 -14.06
N PRO A 62 -16.06 13.32 -14.63
CA PRO A 62 -15.19 12.72 -15.63
C PRO A 62 -14.25 11.68 -14.99
N SER A 63 -13.91 10.65 -15.76
CA SER A 63 -12.78 9.78 -15.44
C SER A 63 -11.47 10.59 -15.51
N ARG A 64 -10.51 10.24 -14.65
CA ARG A 64 -9.15 10.82 -14.69
C ARG A 64 -8.19 10.04 -15.58
N GLN A 65 -8.60 8.87 -16.03
CA GLN A 65 -7.75 7.91 -16.74
C GLN A 65 -8.20 7.69 -18.18
N SER A 66 -9.44 8.06 -18.48
CA SER A 66 -10.07 7.79 -19.75
C SER A 66 -10.99 8.94 -20.15
N PRO A 67 -11.41 9.03 -21.42
CA PRO A 67 -12.43 9.98 -21.86
C PRO A 67 -13.85 9.63 -21.38
N GLN A 68 -14.00 8.60 -20.53
CA GLN A 68 -15.27 8.13 -20.01
C GLN A 68 -15.64 8.84 -18.69
N SER A 69 -16.69 8.37 -18.02
CA SER A 69 -17.16 8.93 -16.75
C SER A 69 -16.64 8.14 -15.55
N LEU A 70 -16.75 8.72 -14.35
CA LEU A 70 -16.44 8.03 -13.10
C LEU A 70 -17.32 6.78 -12.90
N PHE A 71 -18.53 6.77 -13.48
CA PHE A 71 -19.40 5.59 -13.53
C PHE A 71 -18.73 4.41 -14.22
N ASP A 72 -18.00 4.64 -15.33
CA ASP A 72 -17.31 3.60 -16.07
C ASP A 72 -16.10 3.06 -15.28
N ASP A 73 -15.37 3.96 -14.61
CA ASP A 73 -14.26 3.59 -13.73
C ASP A 73 -14.73 2.71 -12.55
N LEU A 74 -15.83 3.09 -11.90
CA LEU A 74 -16.46 2.29 -10.83
C LEU A 74 -17.00 0.96 -11.36
N SER A 75 -17.57 0.95 -12.57
CA SER A 75 -18.03 -0.28 -13.22
C SER A 75 -16.89 -1.29 -13.39
N GLY A 76 -15.68 -0.79 -13.70
CA GLY A 76 -14.46 -1.58 -13.82
C GLY A 76 -13.96 -2.18 -12.50
N LEU A 77 -14.41 -1.70 -11.34
CA LEU A 77 -14.05 -2.27 -10.04
C LEU A 77 -14.86 -3.52 -9.68
N PHE A 78 -16.12 -3.63 -10.14
CA PHE A 78 -16.98 -4.76 -9.76
C PHE A 78 -16.42 -6.14 -10.13
N PRO A 79 -15.85 -6.36 -11.34
CA PRO A 79 -15.24 -7.63 -11.68
C PRO A 79 -14.01 -7.97 -10.83
N ARG A 80 -13.28 -6.95 -10.33
CA ARG A 80 -12.05 -7.13 -9.54
C ARG A 80 -12.32 -7.79 -8.19
N PHE A 81 -13.49 -7.55 -7.61
CA PHE A 81 -13.91 -8.22 -6.37
C PHE A 81 -13.86 -9.75 -6.41
N SER A 82 -14.01 -10.35 -7.60
CA SER A 82 -13.97 -11.80 -7.78
C SER A 82 -12.63 -12.33 -8.30
N SER A 83 -11.73 -11.44 -8.73
CA SER A 83 -10.60 -11.80 -9.60
C SER A 83 -9.24 -11.24 -9.19
N GLY A 84 -9.16 -10.32 -8.22
CA GLY A 84 -7.87 -9.77 -7.80
C GLY A 84 -7.92 -8.94 -6.51
N PRO A 85 -6.75 -8.58 -5.96
CA PRO A 85 -6.67 -7.75 -4.77
C PRO A 85 -7.12 -6.32 -5.10
N LEU A 86 -8.08 -5.82 -4.32
CA LEU A 86 -8.47 -4.42 -4.32
C LEU A 86 -7.39 -3.58 -3.63
N ASN A 87 -7.28 -2.29 -3.97
CA ASN A 87 -6.45 -1.34 -3.22
C ASN A 87 -6.97 -1.24 -1.78
N VAL A 88 -6.31 -1.95 -0.86
CA VAL A 88 -6.72 -2.07 0.54
C VAL A 88 -6.66 -0.72 1.25
N GLU A 89 -5.61 0.06 0.99
CA GLU A 89 -5.41 1.38 1.58
C GLU A 89 -6.49 2.38 1.12
N GLY A 90 -6.74 2.45 -0.19
CA GLY A 90 -7.80 3.29 -0.74
C GLY A 90 -9.19 2.87 -0.27
N THR A 91 -9.41 1.57 -0.08
CA THR A 91 -10.67 1.02 0.44
C THR A 91 -10.89 1.41 1.90
N ALA A 92 -9.85 1.30 2.73
CA ALA A 92 -9.90 1.70 4.13
C ALA A 92 -10.18 3.20 4.27
N LEU A 93 -9.49 4.03 3.49
CA LEU A 93 -9.64 5.48 3.50
C LEU A 93 -11.06 5.91 3.07
N LEU A 94 -11.61 5.31 1.99
CA LEU A 94 -12.97 5.60 1.56
C LEU A 94 -13.99 5.24 2.64
N LEU A 95 -13.83 4.06 3.26
CA LEU A 95 -14.73 3.58 4.31
C LEU A 95 -14.68 4.50 5.54
N GLU A 96 -13.49 4.92 5.96
CA GLU A 96 -13.27 5.89 7.03
C GLU A 96 -14.02 7.21 6.77
N LYS A 97 -13.86 7.80 5.57
CA LYS A 97 -14.53 9.05 5.19
C LYS A 97 -16.05 8.94 5.26
N VAL A 98 -16.61 7.82 4.79
CA VAL A 98 -18.06 7.60 4.78
C VAL A 98 -18.62 7.42 6.19
N ILE A 99 -17.93 6.67 7.06
CA ILE A 99 -18.34 6.41 8.46
C ILE A 99 -18.29 7.70 9.28
N ASN A 100 -17.26 8.52 9.07
CA ASN A 100 -17.07 9.79 9.76
C ASN A 100 -17.91 10.94 9.20
N GLN A 101 -18.83 10.65 8.26
CA GLN A 101 -19.70 11.66 7.65
C GLN A 101 -18.91 12.84 7.06
N ALA A 102 -17.79 12.53 6.41
CA ALA A 102 -16.99 13.53 5.74
C ALA A 102 -17.84 14.29 4.68
N PRO A 103 -17.48 15.54 4.35
CA PRO A 103 -18.12 16.27 3.27
C PRO A 103 -18.10 15.47 1.96
N ASP A 104 -19.13 15.65 1.13
CA ASP A 104 -19.24 14.95 -0.16
C ASP A 104 -17.99 15.11 -1.03
N HIS A 105 -17.37 16.31 -1.01
CA HIS A 105 -16.08 16.58 -1.65
C HIS A 105 -15.01 15.54 -1.27
N ASP A 106 -14.84 15.28 0.02
CA ASP A 106 -13.79 14.38 0.51
C ASP A 106 -14.10 12.91 0.21
N ILE A 107 -15.39 12.55 0.20
CA ILE A 107 -15.84 11.22 -0.21
C ILE A 107 -15.53 11.01 -1.70
N TRP A 108 -15.83 11.99 -2.56
CA TRP A 108 -15.53 11.89 -4.00
C TRP A 108 -14.03 11.88 -4.29
N CYS A 109 -13.22 12.66 -3.56
CA CYS A 109 -11.76 12.57 -3.65
C CYS A 109 -11.25 11.16 -3.30
N ALA A 110 -11.78 10.56 -2.23
CA ALA A 110 -11.43 9.19 -1.84
C ALA A 110 -11.87 8.16 -2.90
N VAL A 111 -13.02 8.37 -3.55
CA VAL A 111 -13.47 7.53 -4.69
C VAL A 111 -12.49 7.66 -5.86
N TYR A 112 -12.04 8.88 -6.20
CA TYR A 112 -11.04 9.09 -7.23
C TYR A 112 -9.71 8.41 -6.90
N ASP A 113 -9.24 8.53 -5.65
CA ASP A 113 -8.02 7.87 -5.19
C ASP A 113 -8.16 6.33 -5.23
N LEU A 114 -9.37 5.78 -5.00
CA LEU A 114 -9.64 4.34 -5.09
C LEU A 114 -9.64 3.81 -6.53
N VAL A 115 -10.26 4.53 -7.47
CA VAL A 115 -10.32 4.11 -8.89
C VAL A 115 -9.02 4.40 -9.63
N THR A 116 -8.24 5.37 -9.16
CA THR A 116 -6.92 5.68 -9.72
C THR A 116 -5.99 4.52 -9.39
N PRO A 117 -5.35 3.89 -10.40
CA PRO A 117 -4.33 2.91 -10.14
C PRO A 117 -3.32 3.53 -9.18
N THR A 118 -3.08 2.87 -8.05
CA THR A 118 -1.89 3.08 -7.25
C THR A 118 -0.73 2.65 -8.13
N THR A 119 -0.35 3.53 -9.05
CA THR A 119 0.91 3.40 -9.75
C THR A 119 1.90 3.62 -8.63
N PRO A 120 2.69 2.61 -8.21
CA PRO A 120 3.83 2.90 -7.35
C PRO A 120 4.57 4.08 -8.02
N PRO A 121 5.11 5.04 -7.24
CA PRO A 121 5.88 6.13 -7.81
C PRO A 121 6.80 5.51 -8.84
N ILE A 122 6.70 5.99 -10.08
CA ILE A 122 7.61 5.57 -11.15
C ILE A 122 8.98 5.93 -10.60
N THR A 123 9.66 4.94 -10.01
CA THR A 123 11.09 5.01 -9.79
C THR A 123 11.61 5.42 -11.15
N PRO A 124 12.31 6.57 -11.27
CA PRO A 124 12.83 6.99 -12.56
C PRO A 124 13.49 5.78 -13.15
N ARG A 125 12.92 5.25 -14.24
CA ARG A 125 13.49 4.11 -14.94
C ARG A 125 14.84 4.64 -15.33
N VAL A 126 15.88 4.25 -14.59
CA VAL A 126 17.24 4.47 -15.00
C VAL A 126 17.25 3.83 -16.37
N THR A 127 17.30 4.67 -17.40
CA THR A 127 17.45 4.23 -18.77
C THR A 127 18.82 3.59 -18.76
N ILE A 128 18.87 2.27 -18.52
CA ILE A 128 20.07 1.50 -18.70
C ILE A 128 20.30 1.58 -20.21
N SER A 129 21.09 2.57 -20.60
CA SER A 129 21.45 2.80 -21.98
C SER A 129 22.07 1.52 -22.50
N SER A 130 21.39 0.90 -23.47
CA SER A 130 21.91 -0.13 -24.37
C SER A 130 22.74 -1.23 -23.69
N VAL A 131 22.08 -2.14 -22.98
CA VAL A 131 22.55 -3.52 -22.97
C VAL A 131 22.00 -4.12 -24.27
N PRO A 132 22.83 -4.52 -25.25
CA PRO A 132 22.33 -5.08 -26.49
C PRO A 132 21.45 -6.30 -26.19
N ASP A 133 20.25 -6.30 -26.78
CA ASP A 133 19.32 -7.43 -26.85
C ASP A 133 19.96 -8.59 -27.61
N THR A 134 20.88 -9.27 -26.95
CA THR A 134 21.23 -10.65 -27.27
C THR A 134 21.20 -11.39 -25.95
N PRO A 135 20.21 -12.28 -25.73
CA PRO A 135 20.35 -13.29 -24.70
C PRO A 135 21.64 -14.05 -25.02
N HIS A 136 22.69 -13.87 -24.22
CA HIS A 136 23.82 -14.78 -24.26
C HIS A 136 23.30 -16.12 -23.75
N SER A 137 22.77 -16.95 -24.65
CA SER A 137 22.59 -18.41 -24.69
C SER A 137 22.46 -19.27 -23.41
N PHE A 138 22.27 -18.73 -22.22
CA PHE A 138 22.32 -19.48 -20.98
C PHE A 138 20.91 -19.60 -20.41
N GLY A 139 20.12 -20.47 -21.03
CA GLY A 139 18.87 -20.91 -20.43
C GLY A 139 19.17 -21.58 -19.08
N SER A 140 18.49 -21.14 -18.02
CA SER A 140 18.56 -21.75 -16.68
C SER A 140 18.22 -23.25 -16.66
N GLY A 141 17.75 -23.83 -17.78
CA GLY A 141 17.48 -25.26 -17.93
C GLY A 141 18.71 -26.14 -18.20
N THR A 142 19.89 -25.56 -18.52
CA THR A 142 21.11 -26.35 -18.80
C THR A 142 22.18 -26.27 -17.71
N VAL A 143 22.01 -25.41 -16.70
CA VAL A 143 22.89 -25.40 -15.52
C VAL A 143 22.48 -26.56 -14.63
N HIS A 144 23.18 -27.69 -14.73
CA HIS A 144 23.16 -28.68 -13.66
C HIS A 144 23.64 -27.99 -12.37
N ASN A 145 23.01 -28.32 -11.24
CA ASN A 145 23.36 -27.81 -9.92
C ASN A 145 24.73 -28.39 -9.46
N THR A 146 25.79 -28.00 -10.16
CA THR A 146 27.19 -28.29 -9.82
C THR A 146 27.80 -27.11 -9.10
N ASP A 147 28.83 -27.36 -8.31
CA ASP A 147 29.56 -26.31 -7.58
C ASP A 147 30.18 -25.28 -8.53
N GLU A 148 30.60 -25.72 -9.72
CA GLU A 148 31.12 -24.84 -10.77
C GLU A 148 30.03 -23.94 -11.34
N GLY A 149 28.82 -24.47 -11.57
CA GLY A 149 27.67 -23.70 -12.05
C GLY A 149 27.21 -22.65 -11.04
N ARG A 150 27.21 -23.00 -9.74
CA ARG A 150 26.90 -22.06 -8.66
C ARG A 150 27.93 -20.95 -8.56
N LYS A 151 29.23 -21.26 -8.49
CA LYS A 151 30.31 -20.25 -8.45
C LYS A 151 30.28 -19.30 -9.64
N TYR A 152 29.97 -19.83 -10.84
CA TYR A 152 29.85 -19.01 -12.04
C TYR A 152 28.63 -18.08 -11.96
N MET A 153 27.45 -18.60 -11.61
CA MET A 153 26.25 -17.79 -11.47
C MET A 153 26.35 -16.76 -10.34
N ASP A 154 26.97 -17.11 -9.21
CA ASP A 154 27.20 -16.20 -8.09
C ASP A 154 28.06 -15.01 -8.54
N ALA A 155 29.10 -15.24 -9.35
CA ALA A 155 29.94 -14.17 -9.89
C ALA A 155 29.18 -13.27 -10.90
N VAL A 156 28.29 -13.85 -11.71
CA VAL A 156 27.43 -13.09 -12.65
C VAL A 156 26.45 -12.21 -11.86
N ILE A 157 25.76 -12.80 -10.89
CA ILE A 157 24.80 -12.10 -10.03
C ILE A 157 25.51 -11.01 -9.23
N GLU A 158 26.68 -11.29 -8.64
CA GLU A 158 27.48 -10.28 -7.93
C GLU A 158 27.81 -9.12 -8.87
N ASN A 159 28.30 -9.38 -10.09
CA ASN A 159 28.67 -8.34 -11.04
C ASN A 159 27.47 -7.47 -11.49
N GLU A 160 26.29 -8.08 -11.68
CA GLU A 160 25.07 -7.34 -12.04
C GLU A 160 24.51 -6.50 -10.87
N MET A 161 24.58 -7.04 -9.65
CA MET A 161 23.96 -6.43 -8.48
C MET A 161 24.87 -5.47 -7.71
N LYS A 162 26.19 -5.64 -7.75
CA LYS A 162 27.15 -4.85 -6.95
C LYS A 162 27.09 -3.34 -7.19
N HIS A 163 26.67 -2.92 -8.38
CA HIS A 163 26.54 -1.50 -8.72
C HIS A 163 25.13 -0.93 -8.47
N HIS A 164 24.16 -1.79 -8.12
CA HIS A 164 22.74 -1.43 -8.01
C HIS A 164 22.13 -1.74 -6.63
N ILE A 165 22.84 -2.49 -5.77
CA ILE A 165 22.48 -2.67 -4.37
C ILE A 165 23.14 -1.57 -3.54
N HIS A 166 22.33 -0.72 -2.94
CA HIS A 166 22.78 0.20 -1.90
C HIS A 166 22.56 -0.46 -0.54
N LEU A 167 23.65 -0.74 0.18
CA LEU A 167 23.63 -1.21 1.56
C LEU A 167 23.65 -0.02 2.51
N ASP A 168 23.17 -0.22 3.74
CA ASP A 168 23.23 0.75 4.83
C ASP A 168 22.64 2.13 4.51
N LEU A 169 21.47 2.15 3.86
CA LEU A 169 20.72 3.40 3.69
C LEU A 169 20.33 3.95 5.07
N LEU A 170 20.89 5.14 5.39
CA LEU A 170 20.50 5.90 6.56
C LEU A 170 18.99 6.17 6.51
N GLU A 171 18.29 5.95 7.63
CA GLU A 171 16.85 6.14 7.76
C GLU A 171 15.97 5.25 6.86
N PHE A 172 16.49 4.20 6.21
CA PHE A 172 15.67 3.27 5.40
C PHE A 172 14.45 2.75 6.17
N PHE A 173 14.67 2.33 7.41
CA PHE A 173 13.62 1.79 8.24
C PHE A 173 12.52 2.84 8.50
N THR A 174 12.91 4.05 8.87
CA THR A 174 11.99 5.17 9.08
C THR A 174 11.27 5.56 7.78
N ALA A 175 12.01 5.76 6.68
CA ALA A 175 11.45 6.23 5.42
C ALA A 175 10.38 5.31 4.82
N PHE A 176 10.51 3.98 5.02
CA PHE A 176 9.60 3.01 4.43
C PHE A 176 8.60 2.39 5.41
N PHE A 177 8.90 2.36 6.71
CA PHE A 177 8.16 1.57 7.69
C PHE A 177 7.60 2.36 8.88
N ASP A 178 7.85 3.67 8.97
CA ASP A 178 7.36 4.53 10.08
C ASP A 178 5.83 4.68 10.11
N SER A 179 5.14 4.42 8.98
CA SER A 179 3.67 4.44 8.91
C SER A 179 2.99 3.23 9.57
N VAL A 180 3.75 2.19 9.95
CA VAL A 180 3.21 0.95 10.51
C VAL A 180 3.33 0.96 12.03
N ASN A 181 2.20 1.23 12.70
CA ASN A 181 2.13 1.23 14.17
C ASN A 181 2.63 -0.09 14.79
N GLY A 182 3.56 0.02 15.74
CA GLY A 182 4.09 -1.13 16.50
C GLY A 182 5.15 -1.97 15.78
N LEU A 183 5.41 -1.70 14.50
CA LEU A 183 6.46 -2.38 13.75
C LEU A 183 7.88 -2.10 14.27
N PRO A 184 8.24 -0.86 14.70
CA PRO A 184 9.57 -0.62 15.27
C PRO A 184 9.87 -1.52 16.46
N HIS A 185 8.92 -1.62 17.41
CA HIS A 185 9.06 -2.48 18.58
C HIS A 185 9.16 -3.96 18.22
N LEU A 186 8.35 -4.44 17.26
CA LEU A 186 8.42 -5.84 16.81
C LEU A 186 9.78 -6.15 16.18
N VAL A 187 10.29 -5.21 15.38
CA VAL A 187 11.58 -5.33 14.71
C VAL A 187 12.73 -5.33 15.71
N ASP A 188 12.69 -4.49 16.74
CA ASP A 188 13.67 -4.52 17.84
C ASP A 188 13.68 -5.87 18.56
N VAL A 189 12.51 -6.44 18.86
CA VAL A 189 12.40 -7.75 19.51
C VAL A 189 12.95 -8.87 18.63
N VAL A 190 12.64 -8.84 17.33
CA VAL A 190 13.15 -9.84 16.38
C VAL A 190 14.65 -9.70 16.21
N PHE A 191 15.18 -8.49 15.99
CA PHE A 191 16.62 -8.27 15.87
C PHE A 191 17.38 -8.65 17.14
N ALA A 192 16.86 -8.29 18.32
CA ALA A 192 17.47 -8.71 19.59
C ALA A 192 17.51 -10.24 19.71
N ARG A 193 16.44 -10.93 19.31
CA ARG A 193 16.37 -12.40 19.34
C ARG A 193 17.27 -13.06 18.29
N CYS A 194 17.39 -12.48 17.10
CA CYS A 194 18.33 -12.92 16.07
C CYS A 194 19.78 -12.73 16.53
N TRP A 195 20.09 -11.60 17.17
CA TRP A 195 21.41 -11.32 17.74
C TRP A 195 21.78 -12.29 18.88
N LEU A 196 20.80 -12.64 19.72
CA LEU A 196 20.95 -13.68 20.75
C LEU A 196 21.23 -15.05 20.13
N CYS A 197 20.64 -15.37 18.97
CA CYS A 197 20.95 -16.60 18.24
C CYS A 197 22.29 -16.55 17.49
N ASP A 198 22.74 -15.38 17.02
CA ASP A 198 24.03 -15.16 16.35
C ASP A 198 25.22 -15.11 17.32
N SER A 199 24.97 -14.98 18.63
CA SER A 199 26.01 -15.12 19.67
C SER A 199 26.68 -16.50 19.71
N TYR A 200 26.29 -17.43 18.84
CA TYR A 200 27.00 -18.69 18.60
C TYR A 200 28.14 -18.58 17.56
N MET A 201 28.32 -17.44 16.87
CA MET A 201 29.43 -17.22 15.94
C MET A 201 30.01 -15.80 16.10
N ASP A 202 31.05 -15.70 16.94
CA ASP A 202 32.04 -14.60 17.08
C ASP A 202 31.76 -13.25 16.37
N SER A 203 31.32 -12.23 17.13
CA SER A 203 32.02 -10.92 17.23
C SER A 203 31.28 -9.89 18.10
N LYS A 204 32.07 -8.96 18.64
CA LYS A 204 31.77 -7.91 19.64
C LYS A 204 30.55 -7.03 19.28
N PRO A 205 29.68 -6.70 20.26
CA PRO A 205 28.49 -5.86 20.02
C PRO A 205 28.84 -4.41 19.63
N PRO A 206 28.05 -3.75 18.77
CA PRO A 206 28.12 -2.30 18.61
C PRO A 206 27.63 -1.63 19.89
N ALA A 207 28.28 -0.50 20.25
CA ALA A 207 27.93 0.26 21.45
C ALA A 207 26.47 0.71 21.40
N GLN A 208 25.68 0.28 22.39
CA GLN A 208 24.32 0.76 22.62
C GLN A 208 24.35 2.29 22.85
N PRO A 209 23.39 3.06 22.30
CA PRO A 209 23.08 4.36 22.85
C PRO A 209 22.45 4.14 24.24
N LEU A 210 23.04 4.77 25.24
CA LEU A 210 22.64 4.77 26.65
C LEU A 210 21.14 5.01 26.82
N LEU A 211 20.40 3.97 27.21
CA LEU A 211 19.08 4.09 27.83
C LEU A 211 19.23 4.05 29.36
N GLU A 212 20.03 4.95 29.92
CA GLU A 212 20.09 5.21 31.37
C GLU A 212 19.55 6.62 31.64
N SER A 213 18.25 6.74 31.90
CA SER A 213 17.68 7.84 32.71
C SER A 213 16.21 7.63 33.10
N LEU A 214 15.76 6.38 33.28
CA LEU A 214 14.43 6.11 33.86
C LEU A 214 14.51 5.05 34.96
N THR A 215 15.30 5.28 36.00
CA THR A 215 15.11 4.67 37.34
C THR A 215 15.93 5.38 38.41
N SER A 216 15.49 6.57 38.82
CA SER A 216 15.65 7.08 40.20
C SER A 216 15.10 8.49 40.25
N ASP A 217 13.85 8.62 40.71
CA ASP A 217 13.49 9.61 41.73
C ASP A 217 12.05 9.35 42.16
N SER A 218 11.93 8.33 42.98
CA SER A 218 10.87 8.20 43.97
C SER A 218 11.43 7.33 45.07
N GLN A 219 11.84 7.96 46.17
CA GLN A 219 11.43 7.64 47.54
C GLN A 219 12.22 8.53 48.52
N LEU A 220 11.45 9.20 49.40
CA LEU A 220 11.77 10.02 50.58
C LEU A 220 12.06 11.51 50.36
#